data_AF-A0A1C7I7E3-F1
#
_entry.id   AF-A0A1C7I7E3-F1
#
_cell.length_a   1.000
_cell.length_b   1.000
_cell.length_c   1.000
_cell.angle_alpha   90.00
_cell.angle_beta   90.00
_cell.angle_gamma   90.00
#
_symmetry.space_group_name_H-M   'P 1'
#
loop_
_entity.id
_entity.type
_entity.pdbx_description
1 polymer ?
#
loop_
_entity_poly.entity_id
_entity_poly.type
_entity_poly.pdbx_seq_one_letter_code
_entity_poly.pdbx_strand_id
1 'polypeptide(L)'
;MIESRCGILCSECAYKEQMGCKGCLHIDKPFWGDNCPVKNSCESKEHQHCGQCGEFPCALLKQFAYDEKQGDGGKRIEQCKCWMQCS
;
A
#
# COMPACT_ATOMS: atom_id res chain seq x y z
N MET A 1 2.34 -10.66 9.12
CA MET A 1 3.07 -10.58 7.83
C MET A 1 2.50 -9.42 7.04
N ILE A 2 3.34 -8.64 6.35
CA ILE A 2 2.90 -7.53 5.50
C ILE A 2 2.73 -7.99 4.05
N GLU A 3 1.82 -7.36 3.31
CA GLU A 3 1.56 -7.73 1.90
C GLU A 3 1.76 -6.59 0.91
N SER A 4 1.75 -5.36 1.39
CA SER A 4 1.98 -4.17 0.56
C SER A 4 2.55 -3.03 1.39
N ARG A 5 3.02 -1.99 0.71
CA ARG A 5 3.54 -0.79 1.37
C ARG A 5 2.43 0.13 1.89
N CYS A 6 1.26 0.12 1.25
CA CYS A 6 0.17 1.05 1.56
C CYS A 6 -0.90 0.51 2.51
N GLY A 7 -0.88 -0.79 2.85
CA GLY A 7 -1.93 -1.42 3.67
C GLY A 7 -2.99 -2.18 2.89
N ILE A 8 -2.93 -2.22 1.55
CA ILE A 8 -3.77 -3.13 0.78
C ILE A 8 -3.32 -4.58 1.04
N LEU A 9 -4.27 -5.47 1.26
CA LEU A 9 -4.05 -6.92 1.25
C LEU A 9 -3.99 -7.38 -0.21
N CYS A 10 -2.81 -7.77 -0.68
CA CYS A 10 -2.64 -8.26 -2.05
C CYS A 10 -3.31 -9.63 -2.23
N SER A 11 -3.47 -10.41 -1.16
CA SER A 11 -4.24 -11.65 -1.12
C SER A 11 -5.72 -11.45 -1.42
N GLU A 12 -6.27 -10.27 -1.10
CA GLU A 12 -7.68 -9.90 -1.35
C GLU A 12 -7.85 -8.99 -2.58
N CYS A 13 -6.77 -8.71 -3.31
CA CYS A 13 -6.78 -7.79 -4.44
C CYS A 13 -7.20 -8.50 -5.74
N ALA A 14 -8.42 -8.24 -6.22
CA ALA A 14 -8.93 -8.83 -7.46
C ALA A 14 -8.06 -8.54 -8.71
N TYR A 15 -7.42 -7.37 -8.76
CA TYR A 15 -6.53 -7.01 -9.86
C TYR A 15 -5.26 -7.88 -9.92
N LYS A 16 -4.89 -8.55 -8.82
CA LYS A 16 -3.70 -9.40 -8.79
C LYS A 16 -3.80 -10.51 -9.83
N GLU A 17 -4.91 -11.23 -9.84
CA GLU A 17 -5.17 -12.31 -10.78
C GLU A 17 -5.51 -11.78 -12.17
N GLN A 18 -6.41 -10.79 -12.26
CA GLN A 18 -6.88 -10.23 -13.53
C GLN A 18 -5.74 -9.66 -14.39
N MET A 19 -4.75 -9.03 -13.76
CA MET A 19 -3.63 -8.38 -14.45
C MET A 19 -2.34 -9.22 -14.42
N GLY A 20 -2.36 -10.43 -13.86
CA GLY A 20 -1.14 -11.24 -13.67
C GLY A 20 -0.09 -10.54 -12.78
N CYS A 21 -0.53 -9.69 -11.85
CA CYS A 21 0.35 -8.95 -10.97
C CYS A 21 0.93 -9.86 -9.87
N LYS A 22 2.23 -9.74 -9.59
CA LYS A 22 2.94 -10.58 -8.61
C LYS A 22 2.73 -10.16 -7.15
N GLY A 23 2.01 -9.06 -6.91
CA GLY A 23 1.81 -8.47 -5.58
C GLY A 23 2.83 -7.37 -5.25
N CYS A 24 2.45 -6.43 -4.39
CA CYS A 24 3.19 -5.18 -4.17
C CYS A 24 4.67 -5.38 -3.75
N LEU A 25 4.97 -6.42 -2.98
CA LEU A 25 6.32 -6.73 -2.54
C LEU A 25 7.20 -7.41 -3.61
N HIS A 26 6.60 -7.88 -4.71
CA HIS A 26 7.26 -8.69 -5.74
C HIS A 26 7.21 -8.05 -7.13
N ILE A 27 6.74 -6.82 -7.22
CA ILE A 27 6.74 -6.03 -8.45
C ILE A 27 7.67 -4.83 -8.30
N ASP A 28 8.41 -4.53 -9.35
CA ASP A 28 9.16 -3.28 -9.47
C ASP A 28 8.25 -2.15 -9.99
N LYS A 29 7.32 -2.50 -10.89
CA LYS A 29 6.40 -1.57 -11.57
C LYS A 29 4.94 -2.05 -11.47
N PRO A 30 3.98 -1.18 -11.09
CA PRO A 30 2.55 -1.52 -11.12
C PRO A 30 2.03 -1.59 -12.57
N PHE A 31 0.91 -2.27 -12.78
CA PHE A 31 0.29 -2.36 -14.11
C PHE A 31 -0.33 -1.03 -14.59
N TRP A 32 -0.61 -0.10 -13.67
CA TRP A 32 -1.34 1.14 -13.93
C TRP A 32 -0.44 2.38 -14.06
N GLY A 33 0.88 2.23 -14.05
CA GLY A 33 1.80 3.37 -14.16
C GLY A 33 3.27 2.94 -14.09
N ASP A 34 4.19 3.90 -14.22
CA ASP A 34 5.63 3.62 -14.17
C ASP A 34 6.13 3.27 -12.78
N ASN A 35 5.51 3.82 -11.74
CA ASN A 35 5.85 3.54 -10.35
C ASN A 35 4.64 3.75 -9.43
N CYS A 36 4.68 3.10 -8.26
CA CYS A 36 3.73 3.39 -7.18
C CYS A 36 4.38 4.40 -6.21
N PRO A 37 3.84 5.62 -6.06
CA PRO A 37 4.48 6.66 -5.24
C PRO A 37 4.51 6.26 -3.76
N VAL A 38 3.51 5.52 -3.27
CA VAL A 38 3.49 5.02 -1.89
C VAL A 38 4.58 3.97 -1.67
N LYS A 39 4.76 3.04 -2.61
CA LYS A 39 5.82 2.02 -2.55
C LYS A 39 7.19 2.67 -2.54
N ASN A 40 7.45 3.55 -3.50
CA ASN A 40 8.72 4.27 -3.60
C ASN A 40 9.02 5.07 -2.33
N SER A 41 8.02 5.77 -1.79
CA SER A 41 8.17 6.53 -0.54
C SER A 41 8.57 5.64 0.63
N CYS A 42 7.90 4.50 0.82
CA CYS A 42 8.25 3.56 1.89
C CYS A 42 9.65 2.98 1.71
N GLU A 43 9.98 2.50 0.50
CA GLU A 43 11.26 1.85 0.23
C GLU A 43 12.44 2.82 0.33
N SER A 44 12.27 4.08 -0.11
CA SER A 44 13.30 5.13 0.07
C SER A 44 13.58 5.50 1.52
N LYS A 45 12.61 5.25 2.43
CA LYS A 45 12.72 5.49 3.87
C LYS A 45 13.03 4.21 4.65
N GLU A 46 13.31 3.11 3.94
CA GLU A 46 13.52 1.77 4.52
C GLU A 46 12.35 1.29 5.39
N HIS A 47 11.14 1.78 5.10
CA HIS A 47 9.92 1.38 5.78
C HIS A 47 9.29 0.15 5.12
N GLN A 48 8.86 -0.79 5.94
CA GLN A 48 8.14 -1.98 5.49
C GLN A 48 6.72 -1.65 5.00
N HIS A 49 6.07 -0.67 5.62
CA HIS A 49 4.76 -0.16 5.23
C HIS A 49 4.57 1.27 5.77
N CYS A 50 3.57 1.99 5.25
CA CYS A 50 3.30 3.37 5.62
C CYS A 50 3.05 3.58 7.12
N GLY A 51 2.62 2.56 7.85
CA GLY A 51 2.44 2.63 9.31
C GLY A 51 3.68 3.15 10.01
N GLN A 52 4.87 2.75 9.57
CA GLN A 52 6.16 3.15 10.17
C GLN A 52 6.56 4.60 9.89
N CYS A 53 5.79 5.34 9.09
CA CYS A 53 6.07 6.73 8.77
C CYS A 53 5.76 7.64 9.97
N GLY A 54 6.67 8.56 10.32
CA GLY A 54 6.45 9.52 11.42
C GLY A 54 5.25 10.46 11.23
N GLU A 55 4.83 10.67 9.98
CA GLU A 55 3.64 11.45 9.62
C GLU A 55 2.40 10.58 9.37
N PHE A 56 2.35 9.34 9.87
CA PHE A 56 1.29 8.40 9.55
C PHE A 56 -0.08 8.81 10.17
N PRO A 57 -1.20 8.76 9.41
CA PRO A 57 -1.26 8.54 7.97
C PRO A 57 -0.86 9.80 7.18
N CYS A 58 0.14 9.66 6.31
CA CYS A 58 0.65 10.78 5.52
C CYS A 58 -0.35 11.18 4.42
N ALA A 59 -0.22 12.41 3.90
CA ALA A 59 -1.14 12.94 2.89
C ALA A 59 -1.25 12.05 1.64
N LEU A 60 -0.12 11.50 1.18
CA LEU A 60 -0.08 10.59 0.04
C LEU A 60 -0.90 9.31 0.31
N LEU A 61 -0.77 8.70 1.49
CA LEU A 61 -1.55 7.52 1.82
C LEU A 61 -3.05 7.85 1.91
N LYS A 62 -3.40 8.99 2.51
CA LYS A 62 -4.80 9.45 2.59
C LYS A 62 -5.42 9.63 1.21
N GLN A 63 -4.69 10.25 0.28
CA GLN A 63 -5.16 10.42 -1.10
C GLN A 63 -5.50 9.06 -1.73
N PHE A 64 -4.64 8.06 -1.57
CA PHE A 64 -4.87 6.72 -2.09
C PHE A 64 -6.02 5.98 -1.39
N ALA A 65 -6.19 6.19 -0.08
CA ALA A 65 -7.22 5.52 0.71
C ALA A 65 -8.63 6.09 0.47
N TYR A 66 -8.72 7.39 0.14
CA TYR A 66 -9.97 8.12 -0.04
C TYR A 66 -10.19 8.61 -1.48
N ASP A 67 -9.44 8.09 -2.45
CA ASP A 67 -9.70 8.36 -3.87
C ASP A 67 -11.14 7.95 -4.21
N GLU A 68 -11.87 8.80 -4.95
CA GLU A 68 -13.30 8.59 -5.21
C GLU A 68 -13.60 7.31 -6.01
N LYS A 69 -12.66 6.84 -6.82
CA LYS A 69 -12.84 5.70 -7.72
C LYS A 69 -12.15 4.44 -7.23
N GLN A 70 -10.97 4.58 -6.63
CA GLN A 70 -10.07 3.48 -6.28
C GLN A 70 -9.70 3.45 -4.79
N GLY A 71 -10.26 4.37 -4.00
CA GLY A 71 -10.15 4.39 -2.56
C GLY A 71 -10.89 3.22 -1.92
N ASP A 72 -10.48 2.85 -0.71
CA ASP A 72 -11.11 1.81 0.09
C ASP A 72 -11.76 2.36 1.36
N GLY A 73 -12.01 3.68 1.39
CA GLY A 73 -12.63 4.36 2.53
C GLY A 73 -11.76 4.37 3.78
N GLY A 74 -10.44 4.24 3.64
CA GLY A 74 -9.51 4.22 4.77
C GLY A 74 -9.12 2.83 5.27
N LYS A 75 -9.65 1.74 4.69
CA LYS A 75 -9.35 0.37 5.13
C LYS A 75 -7.84 0.06 5.11
N ARG A 76 -7.10 0.52 4.10
CA ARG A 76 -5.63 0.34 4.05
C ARG A 76 -4.90 1.05 5.19
N ILE A 77 -5.44 2.16 5.70
CA ILE A 77 -4.87 2.88 6.84
C ILE A 77 -5.06 2.03 8.11
N GLU A 78 -6.26 1.48 8.34
CA GLU A 78 -6.50 0.58 9.47
C GLU A 78 -5.61 -0.66 9.39
N GLN A 79 -5.43 -1.24 8.20
CA GLN A 79 -4.51 -2.37 8.01
C GLN A 79 -3.06 -2.01 8.36
N CYS A 80 -2.59 -0.80 8.01
CA CYS A 80 -1.27 -0.32 8.42
C CYS A 80 -1.16 -0.22 9.95
N LYS A 81 -2.22 0.21 10.66
CA LYS A 81 -2.23 0.24 12.13
C LYS A 81 -2.15 -1.17 12.72
N CYS A 82 -2.88 -2.13 12.15
CA CYS A 82 -2.80 -3.53 12.56
C CYS A 82 -1.37 -4.07 12.40
N TRP A 83 -0.72 -3.79 11.27
CA TRP A 83 0.67 -4.22 11.06
C TRP A 83 1.67 -3.59 12.03
N MET A 84 1.49 -2.32 12.41
CA MET A 84 2.33 -1.69 13.44
C MET A 84 2.20 -2.34 14.82
N GLN A 85 1.00 -2.82 15.16
CA GLN A 85 0.74 -3.40 16.49
C GLN A 85 1.22 -4.85 16.59
N CYS A 86 1.42 -5.52 15.45
CA CYS A 86 1.92 -6.89 15.38
C CYS A 86 3.41 -6.99 15.00
N SER A 87 4.11 -5.84 14.87
CA SER A 87 5.52 -5.75 14.47
C SER A 87 6.46 -5.52 15.64
#